data_AF-A0A212F630-F1
#
_entry.id   AF-A0A212F630-F1
#
_cell.length_a   1.000
_cell.length_b   1.000
_cell.length_c   1.000
_cell.angle_alpha   90.00
_cell.angle_beta   90.00
_cell.angle_gamma   90.00
#
_symmetry.space_group_name_H-M   'P 1'
#
loop_
_entity.id
_entity.type
_entity.pdbx_description
1 polymer ?
#
loop_
_entity_poly.entity_id
_entity_poly.type
_entity_poly.pdbx_seq_one_letter_code
_entity_poly.pdbx_strand_id
1 'polypeptide(L)'
;MKSFCWIALMVVAVCGEETRQNPSVVGRIRNNGALNEDAENTELVQAFVVFRHGDRTPDEAEIEKYPADVKNNDIFFPYGTKALTNKGKQRGYLVGEYLRKRYDNFISRLYLPDEISIRTTSFARTKMTALTALAALYIPPPAQKWNPFLNWQPVPYDTMAAEDDDLMYYYNCPRYLKLKDAVNDYPEFQPKVKSYEGLFNFISSQTGTNITTPDDVFFLDNLFQTLENVGVSPPNWAQKVMPKIKEVTKLEYAIEFYTSEEIRLASGVLLMDILNATSSVIAGDKDRPKLYLISAHENNVAGLMAAIRVFKPHQPRYGATISLELRRRPSTGQYGFMAVYAGNAGGPGEILPIAGCGGQTFCDYNTFIQLTRDNVLPRSELKTLCYS
;
A
#
# COMPACT_ATOMS: atom_id res chain seq x y z
N MET A 1 -7.19 64.19 -25.26
CA MET A 1 -6.40 62.95 -25.37
C MET A 1 -6.20 62.35 -23.98
N LYS A 2 -7.01 61.36 -23.59
CA LYS A 2 -6.63 60.22 -22.73
C LYS A 2 -7.62 59.09 -23.02
N SER A 3 -7.17 58.09 -23.78
CA SER A 3 -7.91 56.88 -24.12
C SER A 3 -7.85 55.91 -22.95
N PHE A 4 -9.00 55.40 -22.52
CA PHE A 4 -9.09 54.25 -21.62
C PHE A 4 -9.09 52.97 -22.45
N CYS A 5 -8.03 52.16 -22.30
CA CYS A 5 -7.91 50.85 -22.91
C CYS A 5 -8.41 49.81 -21.91
N TRP A 6 -9.54 49.16 -22.22
CA TRP A 6 -10.03 48.01 -21.46
C TRP A 6 -9.30 46.75 -21.94
N ILE A 7 -8.44 46.20 -21.08
CA ILE A 7 -7.82 44.89 -21.32
C ILE A 7 -8.75 43.83 -20.72
N ALA A 8 -9.44 43.10 -21.59
CA ALA A 8 -10.18 41.91 -21.19
C ALA A 8 -9.19 40.77 -20.92
N LEU A 9 -9.08 40.34 -19.65
CA LEU A 9 -8.41 39.08 -19.31
C LEU A 9 -9.31 37.92 -19.77
N MET A 10 -8.91 37.24 -20.85
CA MET A 10 -9.41 35.89 -21.14
C MET A 10 -8.78 34.93 -20.14
N VAL A 11 -9.61 34.45 -19.20
CA VAL A 11 -9.28 33.26 -18.40
C VAL A 11 -9.45 32.06 -19.32
N VAL A 12 -8.34 31.55 -19.85
CA VAL A 12 -8.31 30.24 -20.51
C VAL A 12 -8.39 29.20 -19.41
N ALA A 13 -9.57 28.60 -19.24
CA ALA A 13 -9.72 27.39 -18.47
C ALA A 13 -8.96 26.28 -19.20
N VAL A 14 -7.77 25.95 -18.69
CA VAL A 14 -7.07 24.72 -19.08
C VAL A 14 -7.81 23.59 -18.37
N CYS A 15 -8.78 22.97 -19.05
CA CYS A 15 -9.29 21.67 -18.65
C CYS A 15 -8.11 20.69 -18.75
N GLY A 16 -7.52 20.31 -17.61
CA GLY A 16 -6.60 19.19 -17.58
C GLY A 16 -7.37 17.93 -17.95
N GLU A 17 -6.94 17.21 -18.99
CA GLU A 17 -7.43 15.87 -19.24
C GLU A 17 -7.00 14.97 -18.06
N GLU A 18 -7.95 14.39 -17.35
CA GLU A 18 -7.68 13.36 -16.34
C GLU A 18 -6.97 12.18 -17.01
N THR A 19 -5.74 11.91 -16.57
CA THR A 19 -4.99 10.74 -17.02
C THR A 19 -5.56 9.49 -16.36
N ARG A 20 -6.35 8.73 -17.12
CA ARG A 20 -6.87 7.42 -16.73
C ARG A 20 -5.77 6.36 -16.86
N GLN A 21 -5.65 5.48 -15.87
CA GLN A 21 -4.77 4.32 -16.04
C GLN A 21 -5.40 3.34 -17.04
N ASN A 22 -4.72 3.08 -18.15
CA ASN A 22 -5.13 2.04 -19.08
C ASN A 22 -4.80 0.66 -18.47
N PRO A 23 -5.78 -0.20 -18.15
CA PRO A 23 -5.54 -1.48 -17.46
C PRO A 23 -4.71 -2.50 -18.27
N SER A 24 -4.39 -2.18 -19.53
CA SER A 24 -3.92 -3.14 -20.53
C SER A 24 -2.47 -2.97 -21.02
N VAL A 25 -1.71 -1.98 -20.54
CA VAL A 25 -0.33 -1.78 -21.04
C VAL A 25 0.69 -2.55 -20.21
N VAL A 26 0.71 -3.88 -20.36
CA VAL A 26 1.85 -4.71 -19.99
C VAL A 26 2.74 -4.83 -21.23
N GLY A 27 3.83 -4.06 -21.26
CA GLY A 27 4.95 -4.38 -22.15
C GLY A 27 5.41 -5.81 -21.88
N ARG A 28 5.81 -6.55 -22.93
CA ARG A 28 6.25 -7.95 -22.83
C ARG A 28 7.19 -8.15 -21.62
N ILE A 29 6.76 -8.97 -20.66
CA ILE A 29 7.56 -9.35 -19.50
C ILE A 29 8.78 -10.13 -20.00
N ARG A 30 9.99 -9.63 -19.73
CA ARG A 30 11.23 -10.37 -20.00
C ARG A 30 11.30 -11.60 -19.09
N ASN A 31 11.91 -12.68 -19.57
CA ASN A 31 12.11 -13.92 -18.79
C ASN A 31 12.85 -13.65 -17.46
N ASN A 32 12.58 -14.45 -16.42
CA ASN A 32 13.15 -14.32 -15.07
C ASN A 32 14.68 -14.14 -15.01
N GLY A 33 15.43 -14.66 -15.98
CA GLY A 33 16.89 -14.48 -16.05
C GLY A 33 17.31 -13.01 -16.26
N ALA A 34 16.62 -12.26 -17.12
CA ALA A 34 16.95 -10.86 -17.40
C ALA A 34 16.53 -9.91 -16.27
N LEU A 35 15.54 -10.30 -15.44
CA LEU A 35 15.11 -9.52 -14.26
C LEU A 35 16.18 -9.57 -13.16
N ASN A 36 16.87 -10.70 -13.01
CA ASN A 36 17.95 -10.86 -12.04
C ASN A 36 19.25 -10.16 -12.51
N GLU A 37 19.55 -10.16 -13.81
CA GLU A 37 20.73 -9.47 -14.36
C GLU A 37 20.75 -7.97 -14.05
N ASP A 38 19.62 -7.26 -14.14
CA ASP A 38 19.55 -5.83 -13.81
C ASP A 38 19.82 -5.58 -12.31
N ALA A 39 19.33 -6.47 -11.44
CA ALA A 39 19.54 -6.37 -9.99
C ALA A 39 21.00 -6.68 -9.60
N GLU A 40 21.63 -7.63 -10.29
CA GLU A 40 23.05 -8.00 -10.11
C GLU A 40 24.01 -6.91 -10.58
N ASN A 41 23.63 -6.15 -11.61
CA ASN A 41 24.46 -5.08 -12.19
C ASN A 41 24.27 -3.70 -11.53
N THR A 42 23.53 -3.63 -10.40
CA THR A 42 23.23 -2.37 -9.71
C THR A 42 23.39 -2.51 -8.20
N GLU A 43 23.88 -1.44 -7.57
CA GLU A 43 24.05 -1.34 -6.12
C GLU A 43 22.82 -0.69 -5.49
N LEU A 44 22.33 -1.24 -4.37
CA LEU A 44 21.25 -0.65 -3.59
C LEU A 44 21.77 0.56 -2.82
N VAL A 45 21.05 1.68 -2.92
CA VAL A 45 21.41 2.96 -2.28
C VAL A 45 20.45 3.30 -1.15
N GLN A 46 19.14 3.12 -1.38
CA GLN A 46 18.09 3.39 -0.40
C GLN A 46 16.86 2.53 -0.72
N ALA A 47 16.11 2.10 0.31
CA ALA A 47 14.89 1.31 0.14
C ALA A 47 13.73 1.85 0.97
N PHE A 48 12.56 1.92 0.36
CA PHE A 48 11.30 2.32 1.00
C PHE A 48 10.32 1.15 0.94
N VAL A 49 9.91 0.67 2.09
CA VAL A 49 9.15 -0.57 2.23
C VAL A 49 7.83 -0.28 2.92
N VAL A 50 6.72 -0.59 2.26
CA VAL A 50 5.38 -0.57 2.85
C VAL A 50 4.90 -2.00 2.99
N PHE A 51 4.42 -2.37 4.17
CA PHE A 51 3.85 -3.70 4.41
C PHE A 51 2.53 -3.64 5.16
N ARG A 52 1.60 -4.50 4.75
CA ARG A 52 0.32 -4.69 5.42
C ARG A 52 0.55 -5.34 6.78
N HIS A 53 -0.23 -4.93 7.78
CA HIS A 53 -0.29 -5.63 9.06
C HIS A 53 -0.60 -7.13 8.92
N GLY A 54 -0.37 -7.90 9.98
CA GLY A 54 -0.76 -9.31 10.04
C GLY A 54 -2.27 -9.54 10.20
N ASP A 55 -2.66 -10.82 10.22
CA ASP A 55 -4.02 -11.29 10.45
C ASP A 55 -4.64 -10.67 11.72
N ARG A 56 -5.87 -10.17 11.59
CA ARG A 56 -6.60 -9.45 12.63
C ARG A 56 -8.01 -9.99 12.84
N THR A 57 -8.63 -9.59 13.95
CA THR A 57 -10.07 -9.69 14.17
C THR A 57 -10.83 -8.61 13.37
N PRO A 58 -12.15 -8.78 13.17
CA PRO A 58 -12.95 -7.86 12.36
C PRO A 58 -13.05 -6.44 12.95
N ASP A 59 -13.29 -5.48 12.07
CA ASP A 59 -13.70 -4.09 12.38
C ASP A 59 -15.22 -4.01 12.64
N GLU A 60 -15.69 -3.01 13.38
CA GLU A 60 -17.12 -2.75 13.54
C GLU A 60 -17.83 -2.54 12.19
N ALA A 61 -17.23 -1.78 11.26
CA ALA A 61 -17.80 -1.55 9.93
C ALA A 61 -17.94 -2.85 9.11
N GLU A 62 -17.06 -3.83 9.36
CA GLU A 62 -17.13 -5.16 8.73
C GLU A 62 -18.25 -5.98 9.38
N ILE A 63 -18.34 -5.99 10.72
CA ILE A 63 -19.38 -6.70 11.47
C ILE A 63 -20.78 -6.20 11.09
N GLU A 64 -20.92 -4.90 10.83
CA GLU A 64 -22.17 -4.29 10.38
C GLU A 64 -22.68 -4.86 9.04
N LYS A 65 -21.81 -5.40 8.18
CA LYS A 65 -22.23 -6.03 6.92
C LYS A 65 -22.89 -7.40 7.11
N TYR A 66 -22.64 -8.09 8.23
CA TYR A 66 -23.29 -9.38 8.55
C TYR A 66 -23.55 -9.54 10.05
N PRO A 67 -24.60 -8.88 10.58
CA PRO A 67 -24.82 -8.76 12.02
C PRO A 67 -25.40 -10.02 12.69
N ALA A 68 -26.00 -10.94 11.93
CA ALA A 68 -26.87 -11.98 12.47
C ALA A 68 -26.14 -13.07 13.28
N ASP A 69 -24.83 -13.29 13.04
CA ASP A 69 -24.08 -14.38 13.68
C ASP A 69 -22.75 -13.94 14.35
N VAL A 70 -22.35 -12.67 14.20
CA VAL A 70 -20.98 -12.21 14.50
C VAL A 70 -20.87 -11.34 15.76
N LYS A 71 -22.00 -10.96 16.37
CA LYS A 71 -22.01 -10.00 17.51
C LYS A 71 -21.61 -10.58 18.86
N ASN A 72 -21.26 -11.86 18.94
CA ASN A 72 -20.77 -12.41 20.20
C ASN A 72 -19.29 -12.03 20.40
N ASN A 73 -19.03 -10.92 21.10
CA ASN A 73 -17.67 -10.43 21.38
C ASN A 73 -16.78 -11.47 22.09
N ASP A 74 -17.37 -12.49 22.74
CA ASP A 74 -16.61 -13.58 23.36
C ASP A 74 -15.76 -14.35 22.34
N ILE A 75 -16.18 -14.40 21.07
CA ILE A 75 -15.41 -15.08 20.01
C ILE A 75 -14.10 -14.35 19.67
N PHE A 76 -13.99 -13.07 20.02
CA PHE A 76 -12.79 -12.27 19.79
C PHE A 76 -11.91 -12.16 21.03
N PHE A 77 -12.32 -12.70 22.19
CA PHE A 77 -11.48 -12.77 23.37
C PHE A 77 -10.26 -13.70 23.11
N PRO A 78 -9.04 -13.35 23.58
CA PRO A 78 -8.67 -12.19 24.41
C PRO A 78 -8.25 -10.94 23.61
N TYR A 79 -8.45 -10.91 22.30
CA TYR A 79 -7.93 -9.85 21.43
C TYR A 79 -8.86 -8.61 21.39
N GLY A 80 -10.17 -8.81 21.36
CA GLY A 80 -11.15 -7.77 21.01
C GLY A 80 -11.28 -7.55 19.50
N THR A 81 -12.01 -6.53 19.08
CA THR A 81 -12.17 -6.13 17.67
C THR A 81 -10.92 -5.41 17.13
N LYS A 82 -10.74 -5.38 15.81
CA LYS A 82 -9.64 -4.70 15.10
C LYS A 82 -8.22 -5.12 15.49
N ALA A 83 -8.08 -6.17 16.28
CA ALA A 83 -6.89 -6.52 17.05
C ALA A 83 -6.04 -7.55 16.31
N LEU A 84 -4.72 -7.44 16.46
CA LEU A 84 -3.77 -8.38 15.84
C LEU A 84 -3.83 -9.73 16.56
N THR A 85 -4.04 -10.80 15.79
CA THR A 85 -4.06 -12.17 16.31
C THR A 85 -2.64 -12.73 16.48
N ASN A 86 -2.49 -13.89 17.12
CA ASN A 86 -1.20 -14.58 17.17
C ASN A 86 -0.70 -15.00 15.77
N LYS A 87 -1.60 -15.39 14.86
CA LYS A 87 -1.26 -15.63 13.45
C LYS A 87 -0.73 -14.36 12.78
N GLY A 88 -1.32 -13.20 13.10
CA GLY A 88 -0.84 -11.91 12.61
C GLY A 88 0.55 -11.54 13.13
N LYS A 89 0.85 -11.82 14.40
CA LYS A 89 2.20 -11.66 14.96
C LYS A 89 3.23 -12.53 14.22
N GLN A 90 2.87 -13.78 13.89
CA GLN A 90 3.72 -14.66 13.09
C GLN A 90 3.96 -14.10 11.69
N ARG A 91 2.93 -13.55 11.02
CA ARG A 91 3.11 -12.86 9.73
C ARG A 91 4.08 -11.69 9.83
N GLY A 92 3.96 -10.85 10.86
CA GLY A 92 4.90 -9.76 11.08
C GLY A 92 6.33 -10.25 11.26
N TYR A 93 6.55 -11.31 12.04
CA TYR A 93 7.87 -11.94 12.17
C TYR A 93 8.42 -12.44 10.82
N LEU A 94 7.61 -13.12 10.01
CA LEU A 94 7.98 -13.57 8.67
C LEU A 94 8.34 -12.41 7.71
N VAL A 95 7.65 -11.26 7.82
CA VAL A 95 8.03 -10.04 7.10
C VAL A 95 9.43 -9.61 7.51
N GLY A 96 9.74 -9.59 8.81
CA GLY A 96 11.07 -9.26 9.31
C GLY A 96 12.17 -10.19 8.81
N GLU A 97 11.91 -11.50 8.77
CA GLU A 97 12.85 -12.49 8.20
C GLU A 97 13.11 -12.23 6.70
N TYR A 98 12.05 -11.93 5.94
CA TYR A 98 12.17 -11.56 4.54
C TYR A 98 13.03 -10.30 4.36
N LEU A 99 12.76 -9.24 5.14
CA LEU A 99 13.53 -8.00 5.09
C LEU A 99 14.99 -8.21 5.47
N ARG A 100 15.25 -9.02 6.51
CA ARG A 100 16.63 -9.34 6.92
C ARG A 100 17.37 -10.04 5.80
N LYS A 101 16.75 -11.04 5.17
CA LYS A 101 17.35 -11.78 4.06
C LYS A 101 17.60 -10.87 2.85
N ARG A 102 16.64 -10.02 2.50
CA ARG A 102 16.73 -9.13 1.33
C ARG A 102 17.79 -8.04 1.51
N TYR A 103 17.91 -7.50 2.72
CA TYR A 103 18.77 -6.36 3.02
C TYR A 103 19.97 -6.74 3.91
N ASP A 104 20.38 -8.02 4.01
CA ASP A 104 21.45 -8.49 4.92
C ASP A 104 22.75 -7.70 4.76
N ASN A 105 23.15 -7.49 3.51
CA ASN A 105 24.39 -6.81 3.15
C ASN A 105 24.23 -5.28 2.99
N PHE A 106 23.04 -4.74 3.23
CA PHE A 106 22.73 -3.32 3.00
C PHE A 106 22.57 -2.55 4.30
N ILE A 107 21.86 -3.13 5.27
CA ILE A 107 21.73 -2.60 6.63
C ILE A 107 22.53 -3.47 7.62
N SER A 108 23.04 -2.87 8.67
CA SER A 108 23.81 -3.54 9.72
C SER A 108 22.99 -4.60 10.44
N ARG A 109 23.67 -5.58 11.04
CA ARG A 109 23.05 -6.52 11.99
C ARG A 109 22.83 -5.90 13.37
N LEU A 110 23.61 -4.87 13.70
CA LEU A 110 23.33 -3.97 14.81
C LEU A 110 22.16 -3.06 14.43
N TYR A 111 21.26 -2.79 15.38
CA TYR A 111 20.33 -1.68 15.21
C TYR A 111 21.12 -0.37 15.37
N LEU A 112 21.19 0.40 14.29
CA LEU A 112 21.80 1.73 14.26
C LEU A 112 20.68 2.76 13.99
N PRO A 113 20.43 3.71 14.92
CA PRO A 113 19.31 4.64 14.78
C PRO A 113 19.30 5.43 13.47
N ASP A 114 20.46 5.84 12.96
CA ASP A 114 20.57 6.65 11.74
C ASP A 114 20.46 5.83 10.44
N GLU A 115 20.51 4.49 10.52
CA GLU A 115 20.47 3.62 9.33
C GLU A 115 19.04 3.29 8.88
N ILE A 116 18.07 3.40 9.79
CA ILE A 116 16.68 2.97 9.56
C ILE A 116 15.66 3.95 10.14
N SER A 117 14.63 4.29 9.36
CA SER A 117 13.44 5.00 9.83
C SER A 117 12.24 4.05 9.82
N ILE A 118 11.44 4.08 10.88
CA ILE A 118 10.29 3.20 11.05
C ILE A 118 9.06 4.05 11.37
N ARG A 119 8.02 3.93 10.55
CA ARG A 119 6.74 4.60 10.73
C ARG A 119 5.60 3.59 10.75
N THR A 120 4.59 3.84 11.57
CA THR A 120 3.34 3.08 11.56
C THR A 120 2.15 4.01 11.48
N THR A 121 1.00 3.50 11.03
CA THR A 121 -0.30 4.15 11.31
C THR A 121 -0.63 4.05 12.80
N SER A 122 -1.67 4.77 13.24
CA SER A 122 -2.03 4.85 14.66
C SER A 122 -2.67 3.58 15.24
N PHE A 123 -3.06 2.62 14.39
CA PHE A 123 -3.71 1.38 14.80
C PHE A 123 -2.78 0.45 15.59
N ALA A 124 -3.30 -0.18 16.66
CA ALA A 124 -2.52 -1.14 17.46
C ALA A 124 -1.96 -2.30 16.61
N ARG A 125 -2.73 -2.78 15.62
CA ARG A 125 -2.32 -3.89 14.75
C ARG A 125 -1.10 -3.59 13.87
N THR A 126 -0.94 -2.35 13.41
CA THR A 126 0.24 -1.96 12.59
C THR A 126 1.46 -1.78 13.48
N LYS A 127 1.31 -1.12 14.64
CA LYS A 127 2.36 -1.03 15.68
C LYS A 127 2.87 -2.40 16.12
N MET A 128 1.97 -3.31 16.48
CA MET A 128 2.33 -4.67 16.89
C MET A 128 2.98 -5.47 15.75
N THR A 129 2.52 -5.30 14.50
CA THR A 129 3.16 -5.95 13.36
C THR A 129 4.59 -5.44 13.16
N ALA A 130 4.80 -4.13 13.21
CA ALA A 130 6.14 -3.52 13.13
C ALA A 130 7.07 -4.09 14.21
N LEU A 131 6.63 -4.14 15.48
CA LEU A 131 7.40 -4.71 16.57
C LEU A 131 7.80 -6.18 16.32
N THR A 132 6.89 -7.00 15.81
CA THR A 132 7.20 -8.40 15.48
C THR A 132 8.15 -8.55 14.28
N ALA A 133 8.04 -7.67 13.27
CA ALA A 133 8.97 -7.64 12.16
C ALA A 133 10.38 -7.21 12.62
N LEU A 134 10.47 -6.19 13.47
CA LEU A 134 11.74 -5.71 14.02
C LEU A 134 12.42 -6.76 14.91
N ALA A 135 11.65 -7.59 15.62
CA ALA A 135 12.18 -8.70 16.40
C ALA A 135 12.94 -9.72 15.55
N ALA A 136 12.50 -9.99 14.31
CA ALA A 136 13.21 -10.85 13.36
C ALA A 136 14.32 -10.11 12.60
N LEU A 137 14.11 -8.82 12.29
CA LEU A 137 15.08 -8.01 11.54
C LEU A 137 16.34 -7.69 12.36
N TYR A 138 16.19 -7.44 13.66
CA TYR A 138 17.26 -7.02 14.57
C TYR A 138 17.36 -7.93 15.80
N ILE A 139 17.62 -9.22 15.55
CA ILE A 139 18.02 -10.15 16.62
C ILE A 139 19.32 -9.61 17.26
N PRO A 140 19.35 -9.31 18.57
CA PRO A 140 20.45 -8.57 19.17
C PRO A 140 21.75 -9.38 19.18
N PRO A 141 22.83 -8.91 18.52
CA PRO A 141 24.15 -9.50 18.66
C PRO A 141 24.71 -9.22 20.08
N PRO A 142 25.82 -9.86 20.50
CA PRO A 142 26.35 -9.73 21.85
C PRO A 142 26.49 -8.28 22.35
N ALA A 143 26.87 -7.33 21.49
CA ALA A 143 27.02 -5.92 21.85
C ALA A 143 25.72 -5.18 22.20
N GLN A 144 24.56 -5.65 21.70
CA GLN A 144 23.23 -5.07 21.97
C GLN A 144 22.32 -6.03 22.73
N LYS A 145 22.86 -7.15 23.23
CA LYS A 145 22.11 -8.15 23.99
C LYS A 145 21.99 -7.71 25.45
N TRP A 146 20.94 -6.93 25.73
CA TRP A 146 20.64 -6.42 27.08
C TRP A 146 20.11 -7.49 28.04
N ASN A 147 19.55 -8.59 27.52
CA ASN A 147 19.03 -9.70 28.31
C ASN A 147 19.59 -11.04 27.77
N PRO A 148 20.25 -11.87 28.61
CA PRO A 148 20.87 -13.11 28.15
C PRO A 148 19.87 -14.17 27.66
N PHE A 149 18.64 -14.15 28.17
CA PHE A 149 17.61 -15.17 27.92
C PHE A 149 16.54 -14.72 26.92
N LEU A 150 16.64 -13.49 26.38
CA LEU A 150 15.66 -12.93 25.46
C LEU A 150 16.37 -12.41 24.20
N ASN A 151 16.12 -13.05 23.06
CA ASN A 151 16.65 -12.64 21.76
C ASN A 151 15.76 -11.55 21.13
N TRP A 152 15.57 -10.46 21.86
CA TRP A 152 14.80 -9.29 21.42
C TRP A 152 15.42 -8.02 22.00
N GLN A 153 15.34 -6.93 21.24
CA GLN A 153 15.71 -5.60 21.70
C GLN A 153 14.60 -4.59 21.33
N PRO A 154 14.37 -3.57 22.17
CA PRO A 154 13.45 -2.51 21.82
C PRO A 154 14.00 -1.69 20.66
N VAL A 155 13.21 -1.54 19.61
CA VAL A 155 13.50 -0.65 18.47
C VAL A 155 12.36 0.37 18.38
N PRO A 156 12.66 1.68 18.46
CA PRO A 156 11.63 2.72 18.40
C PRO A 156 10.99 2.78 17.02
N TYR A 157 9.75 3.27 16.98
CA TYR A 157 9.02 3.58 15.76
C TYR A 157 8.21 4.86 15.96
N ASP A 158 7.97 5.58 14.86
CA ASP A 158 7.17 6.79 14.85
C ASP A 158 5.72 6.49 14.48
N THR A 159 4.80 7.28 15.04
CA THR A 159 3.38 7.23 14.71
C THR A 159 2.85 8.65 14.68
N MET A 160 2.25 9.05 13.57
CA MET A 160 1.55 10.32 13.48
C MET A 160 0.19 10.24 14.19
N ALA A 161 -0.25 11.38 14.75
CA ALA A 161 -1.61 11.50 15.25
C ALA A 161 -2.62 11.32 14.11
N ALA A 162 -3.82 10.81 14.40
CA ALA A 162 -4.78 10.40 13.37
C ALA A 162 -5.23 11.57 12.48
N GLU A 163 -5.31 12.76 13.06
CA GLU A 163 -5.65 14.04 12.43
C GLU A 163 -4.57 14.55 11.46
N ASP A 164 -3.36 14.02 11.53
CA ASP A 164 -2.21 14.38 10.70
C ASP A 164 -1.68 13.21 9.85
N ASP A 165 -2.27 12.01 10.00
CA ASP A 165 -1.78 10.79 9.35
C ASP A 165 -2.07 10.74 7.85
N ASP A 166 -1.09 11.18 7.06
CA ASP A 166 -1.16 11.17 5.59
C ASP A 166 -1.19 9.77 4.95
N LEU A 167 -1.06 8.68 5.73
CA LEU A 167 -1.22 7.31 5.21
C LEU A 167 -2.69 6.87 5.16
N MET A 168 -3.54 7.35 6.05
CA MET A 168 -4.93 6.91 6.16
C MET A 168 -5.95 8.04 5.95
N TYR A 169 -5.52 9.30 6.02
CA TYR A 169 -6.41 10.45 5.95
C TYR A 169 -7.26 10.49 4.67
N TYR A 170 -6.75 9.97 3.55
CA TYR A 170 -7.48 9.97 2.28
C TYR A 170 -8.80 9.18 2.32
N TYR A 171 -8.95 8.20 3.21
CA TYR A 171 -10.24 7.51 3.42
C TYR A 171 -11.33 8.43 3.97
N ASN A 172 -10.94 9.52 4.63
CA ASN A 172 -11.84 10.53 5.17
C ASN A 172 -11.91 11.79 4.29
N CYS A 173 -11.39 11.73 3.06
CA CYS A 173 -11.28 12.86 2.15
C CYS A 173 -12.53 12.93 1.25
N PRO A 174 -13.45 13.90 1.44
CA PRO A 174 -14.66 14.02 0.61
C PRO A 174 -14.39 14.02 -0.90
N ARG A 175 -13.31 14.68 -1.33
CA ARG A 175 -12.90 14.70 -2.73
C ARG A 175 -12.54 13.30 -3.25
N TYR A 176 -11.73 12.55 -2.51
CA TYR A 176 -11.38 11.17 -2.87
C TYR A 176 -12.63 10.29 -2.96
N LEU A 177 -13.52 10.36 -1.97
CA LEU A 177 -14.75 9.57 -1.96
C LEU A 177 -15.64 9.87 -3.18
N LYS A 178 -15.82 11.14 -3.54
CA LYS A 178 -16.57 11.53 -4.75
C LYS A 178 -15.93 11.00 -6.03
N LEU A 179 -14.60 11.05 -6.13
CA LEU A 179 -13.88 10.52 -7.30
C LEU A 179 -14.08 9.00 -7.41
N LYS A 180 -13.85 8.28 -6.31
CA LYS A 180 -14.04 6.81 -6.23
C LYS A 180 -15.46 6.41 -6.62
N ASP A 181 -16.46 7.10 -6.08
CA ASP A 181 -17.86 6.83 -6.38
C ASP A 181 -18.16 7.04 -7.87
N ALA A 182 -17.65 8.12 -8.46
CA ALA A 182 -17.85 8.46 -9.87
C ALA A 182 -17.24 7.42 -10.83
N VAL A 183 -16.17 6.71 -10.44
CA VAL A 183 -15.56 5.66 -11.28
C VAL A 183 -16.53 4.51 -11.56
N ASN A 184 -17.48 4.22 -10.65
CA ASN A 184 -18.50 3.19 -10.88
C ASN A 184 -19.37 3.49 -12.12
N ASP A 185 -19.58 4.77 -12.44
CA ASP A 185 -20.42 5.23 -13.56
C ASP A 185 -19.63 5.36 -14.87
N TYR A 186 -18.32 5.16 -14.85
CA TYR A 186 -17.52 5.23 -16.07
C TYR A 186 -17.89 4.11 -17.06
N PRO A 187 -17.90 4.35 -18.38
CA PRO A 187 -18.30 3.37 -19.39
C PRO A 187 -17.59 2.01 -19.30
N GLU A 188 -16.35 1.99 -18.81
CA GLU A 188 -15.49 0.82 -18.64
C GLU A 188 -15.73 0.04 -17.34
N PHE A 189 -16.43 0.62 -16.36
CA PHE A 189 -16.76 0.02 -15.05
C PHE A 189 -18.25 -0.28 -14.92
N GLN A 190 -19.13 0.62 -15.35
CA GLN A 190 -20.57 0.49 -15.17
C GLN A 190 -21.13 -0.86 -15.67
N PRO A 191 -20.76 -1.38 -16.85
CA PRO A 191 -21.18 -2.71 -17.28
C PRO A 191 -20.63 -3.85 -16.41
N LYS A 192 -19.39 -3.70 -15.89
CA LYS A 192 -18.76 -4.70 -15.02
C LYS A 192 -19.46 -4.75 -13.66
N VAL A 193 -19.69 -3.59 -13.03
CA VAL A 193 -20.42 -3.50 -11.76
C VAL A 193 -21.83 -4.06 -11.92
N LYS A 194 -22.55 -3.65 -12.97
CA LYS A 194 -23.90 -4.14 -13.26
C LYS A 194 -23.97 -5.65 -13.45
N SER A 195 -22.92 -6.28 -13.99
CA SER A 195 -22.87 -7.74 -14.15
C SER A 195 -22.92 -8.51 -12.80
N TYR A 196 -22.62 -7.84 -11.68
CA TYR A 196 -22.69 -8.40 -10.33
C TYR A 196 -24.00 -8.06 -9.59
N GLU A 197 -24.96 -7.38 -10.19
CA GLU A 197 -26.25 -7.02 -9.55
C GLU A 197 -26.98 -8.25 -8.96
N GLY A 198 -26.96 -9.38 -9.67
CA GLY A 198 -27.52 -10.63 -9.15
C GLY A 198 -26.79 -11.17 -7.91
N LEU A 199 -25.47 -10.98 -7.83
CA LEU A 199 -24.68 -11.33 -6.65
C LEU A 199 -25.00 -10.39 -5.49
N PHE A 200 -25.10 -9.08 -5.74
CA PHE A 200 -25.45 -8.07 -4.73
C PHE A 200 -26.80 -8.35 -4.09
N ASN A 201 -27.82 -8.64 -4.91
CA ASN A 201 -29.15 -9.05 -4.44
C ASN A 201 -29.11 -10.35 -3.63
N PHE A 202 -28.34 -11.34 -4.11
CA PHE A 202 -28.17 -12.59 -3.38
C PHE A 202 -27.54 -12.38 -2.01
N ILE A 203 -26.41 -11.66 -1.94
CA ILE A 203 -25.72 -11.38 -0.67
C ILE A 203 -26.64 -10.59 0.26
N SER A 204 -27.32 -9.54 -0.22
CA SER A 204 -28.27 -8.76 0.58
C SER A 204 -29.35 -9.64 1.23
N SER A 205 -29.87 -10.62 0.49
CA SER A 205 -30.85 -11.58 1.02
C SER A 205 -30.30 -12.51 2.09
N GLN A 206 -29.01 -12.83 2.03
CA GLN A 206 -28.34 -13.71 3.00
C GLN A 206 -27.91 -12.94 4.25
N THR A 207 -27.49 -11.68 4.10
CA THR A 207 -26.96 -10.88 5.21
C THR A 207 -28.01 -10.05 5.92
N GLY A 208 -29.13 -9.75 5.26
CA GLY A 208 -30.13 -8.80 5.75
C GLY A 208 -29.64 -7.35 5.71
N THR A 209 -28.56 -7.06 5.00
CA THR A 209 -27.96 -5.73 4.84
C THR A 209 -28.03 -5.29 3.39
N ASN A 210 -28.00 -3.98 3.15
CA ASN A 210 -28.03 -3.43 1.79
C ASN A 210 -26.62 -3.56 1.17
N ILE A 211 -26.45 -4.49 0.24
CA ILE A 211 -25.22 -4.69 -0.54
C ILE A 211 -25.53 -4.25 -1.97
N THR A 212 -24.96 -3.11 -2.38
CA THR A 212 -25.27 -2.50 -3.69
C THR A 212 -24.03 -2.13 -4.50
N THR A 213 -22.86 -2.11 -3.88
CA THR A 213 -21.62 -1.65 -4.49
C THR A 213 -20.49 -2.66 -4.33
N PRO A 214 -19.42 -2.55 -5.15
CA PRO A 214 -18.21 -3.34 -4.92
C PRO A 214 -17.55 -3.09 -3.55
N ASP A 215 -17.63 -1.86 -3.03
CA ASP A 215 -17.18 -1.48 -1.68
C ASP A 215 -17.90 -2.27 -0.58
N ASP A 216 -19.23 -2.45 -0.68
CA ASP A 216 -19.99 -3.27 0.26
C ASP A 216 -19.48 -4.71 0.32
N VAL A 217 -19.16 -5.28 -0.85
CA VAL A 217 -18.62 -6.63 -0.97
C VAL A 217 -17.18 -6.71 -0.48
N PHE A 218 -16.38 -5.66 -0.67
CA PHE A 218 -15.03 -5.55 -0.09
C PHE A 218 -15.04 -5.63 1.44
N PHE A 219 -15.93 -4.90 2.11
CA PHE A 219 -16.08 -4.98 3.57
C PHE A 219 -16.54 -6.39 4.02
N LEU A 220 -17.43 -7.01 3.27
CA LEU A 220 -17.88 -8.37 3.57
C LEU A 220 -16.79 -9.44 3.36
N ASP A 221 -15.96 -9.31 2.32
CA ASP A 221 -14.80 -10.18 2.11
C ASP A 221 -13.81 -10.06 3.29
N ASN A 222 -13.53 -8.83 3.72
CA ASN A 222 -12.69 -8.59 4.90
C ASN A 222 -13.28 -9.20 6.16
N LEU A 223 -14.60 -9.11 6.36
CA LEU A 223 -15.27 -9.76 7.48
C LEU A 223 -15.02 -11.28 7.46
N PHE A 224 -15.24 -11.93 6.32
CA PHE A 224 -15.05 -13.38 6.21
C PHE A 224 -13.60 -13.79 6.45
N GLN A 225 -12.63 -13.06 5.90
CA GLN A 225 -11.21 -13.31 6.15
C GLN A 225 -10.83 -13.14 7.62
N THR A 226 -11.40 -12.14 8.30
CA THR A 226 -11.09 -11.86 9.71
C THR A 226 -11.76 -12.83 10.67
N LEU A 227 -12.95 -13.35 10.32
CA LEU A 227 -13.59 -14.45 11.02
C LEU A 227 -12.78 -15.75 10.90
N GLU A 228 -12.26 -16.06 9.72
CA GLU A 228 -11.40 -17.23 9.52
C GLU A 228 -10.14 -17.17 10.40
N ASN A 229 -9.61 -15.96 10.66
CA ASN A 229 -8.44 -15.78 11.51
C ASN A 229 -8.67 -16.14 12.98
N VAL A 230 -9.93 -16.19 13.42
CA VAL A 230 -10.33 -16.65 14.77
C VAL A 230 -11.04 -18.00 14.73
N GLY A 231 -10.93 -18.74 13.63
CA GLY A 231 -11.47 -20.09 13.50
C GLY A 231 -12.97 -20.15 13.20
N VAL A 232 -13.59 -19.03 12.82
CA VAL A 232 -14.99 -18.97 12.40
C VAL A 232 -15.04 -19.06 10.88
N SER A 233 -15.53 -20.18 10.36
CA SER A 233 -15.68 -20.34 8.91
C SER A 233 -16.80 -19.45 8.38
N PRO A 234 -16.67 -18.91 7.15
CA PRO A 234 -17.77 -18.23 6.48
C PRO A 234 -18.96 -19.20 6.31
N PRO A 235 -20.20 -18.70 6.31
CA PRO A 235 -21.37 -19.56 6.16
C PRO A 235 -21.35 -20.30 4.81
N ASN A 236 -22.02 -21.45 4.74
CA ASN A 236 -22.02 -22.32 3.56
C ASN A 236 -22.42 -21.62 2.26
N TRP A 237 -23.33 -20.65 2.32
CA TRP A 237 -23.71 -19.86 1.15
C TRP A 237 -22.55 -18.99 0.67
N ALA A 238 -21.82 -18.36 1.59
CA ALA A 238 -20.70 -17.46 1.28
C ALA A 238 -19.55 -18.24 0.67
N GLN A 239 -19.23 -19.42 1.20
CA GLN A 239 -18.21 -20.31 0.63
C GLN A 239 -18.47 -20.65 -0.84
N LYS A 240 -19.74 -20.85 -1.23
CA LYS A 240 -20.13 -21.15 -2.62
C LYS A 240 -19.93 -19.97 -3.58
N VAL A 241 -20.10 -18.73 -3.11
CA VAL A 241 -19.95 -17.52 -3.92
C VAL A 241 -18.63 -16.77 -3.68
N MET A 242 -17.77 -17.28 -2.80
CA MET A 242 -16.50 -16.67 -2.42
C MET A 242 -15.60 -16.32 -3.60
N PRO A 243 -15.47 -17.14 -4.68
CA PRO A 243 -14.71 -16.74 -5.85
C PRO A 243 -15.21 -15.43 -6.48
N LYS A 244 -16.54 -15.26 -6.58
CA LYS A 244 -17.14 -14.03 -7.13
C LYS A 244 -16.99 -12.86 -6.17
N ILE A 245 -17.12 -13.07 -4.86
CA ILE A 245 -16.83 -12.05 -3.84
C ILE A 245 -15.41 -11.50 -4.06
N LYS A 246 -14.41 -12.38 -4.18
CA LYS A 246 -13.02 -11.98 -4.43
C LYS A 246 -12.80 -11.27 -5.77
N GLU A 247 -13.56 -11.63 -6.80
CA GLU A 247 -13.54 -10.90 -8.09
C GLU A 247 -14.10 -9.48 -7.96
N VAL A 248 -15.16 -9.30 -7.16
CA VAL A 248 -15.71 -7.96 -6.86
C VAL A 248 -14.77 -7.16 -5.96
N THR A 249 -14.16 -7.77 -4.94
CA THR A 249 -13.12 -7.12 -4.12
C THR A 249 -11.97 -6.63 -5.01
N LYS A 250 -11.54 -7.45 -5.98
CA LYS A 250 -10.53 -7.05 -6.98
C LYS A 250 -11.01 -5.89 -7.86
N LEU A 251 -12.29 -5.83 -8.20
CA LEU A 251 -12.90 -4.72 -8.93
C LEU A 251 -12.88 -3.44 -8.08
N GLU A 252 -13.18 -3.52 -6.78
CA GLU A 252 -13.08 -2.37 -5.88
C GLU A 252 -11.66 -1.79 -5.84
N TYR A 253 -10.63 -2.63 -5.75
CA TYR A 253 -9.25 -2.17 -5.88
C TYR A 253 -8.92 -1.51 -7.23
N ALA A 254 -9.60 -1.90 -8.30
CA ALA A 254 -9.44 -1.25 -9.60
C ALA A 254 -10.11 0.12 -9.62
N ILE A 255 -11.18 0.31 -8.84
CA ILE A 255 -11.93 1.55 -8.67
C ILE A 255 -11.13 2.52 -7.78
N GLU A 256 -10.70 2.09 -6.59
CA GLU A 256 -9.97 2.90 -5.59
C GLU A 256 -8.69 3.60 -6.12
N PHE A 257 -8.10 3.07 -7.19
CA PHE A 257 -6.81 3.50 -7.74
C PHE A 257 -6.88 3.66 -9.27
N TYR A 258 -8.00 4.14 -9.80
CA TYR A 258 -8.22 4.21 -11.25
C TYR A 258 -7.57 5.44 -11.91
N THR A 259 -7.78 6.62 -11.33
CA THR A 259 -7.30 7.91 -11.85
C THR A 259 -6.02 8.36 -11.15
N SER A 260 -5.22 9.18 -11.83
CA SER A 260 -4.05 9.81 -11.21
C SER A 260 -4.42 10.67 -10.00
N GLU A 261 -5.61 11.28 -9.97
CA GLU A 261 -6.05 12.12 -8.86
C GLU A 261 -6.39 11.30 -7.60
N GLU A 262 -7.09 10.17 -7.74
CA GLU A 262 -7.31 9.22 -6.65
C GLU A 262 -5.99 8.72 -6.07
N ILE A 263 -5.07 8.31 -6.94
CA ILE A 263 -3.73 7.82 -6.56
C ILE A 263 -2.93 8.94 -5.86
N ARG A 264 -3.00 10.17 -6.37
CA ARG A 264 -2.33 11.34 -5.82
C ARG A 264 -2.83 11.65 -4.41
N LEU A 265 -4.13 11.58 -4.17
CA LEU A 265 -4.72 11.77 -2.83
C LEU A 265 -4.36 10.62 -1.89
N ALA A 266 -4.33 9.38 -2.39
CA ALA A 266 -4.11 8.19 -1.56
C ALA A 266 -2.65 7.92 -1.20
N SER A 267 -1.70 8.25 -2.08
CA SER A 267 -0.28 7.89 -1.89
C SER A 267 0.70 8.96 -2.34
N GLY A 268 0.22 10.13 -2.78
CA GLY A 268 1.08 11.17 -3.33
C GLY A 268 1.98 11.85 -2.31
N VAL A 269 1.56 11.93 -1.04
CA VAL A 269 2.42 12.45 0.04
C VAL A 269 3.57 11.49 0.30
N LEU A 270 3.28 10.18 0.39
CA LEU A 270 4.32 9.17 0.56
C LEU A 270 5.28 9.15 -0.63
N LEU A 271 4.77 9.21 -1.86
CA LEU A 271 5.62 9.25 -3.05
C LEU A 271 6.49 10.51 -3.08
N MET A 272 5.95 11.67 -2.69
CA MET A 272 6.71 12.92 -2.58
C MET A 272 7.85 12.80 -1.55
N ASP A 273 7.57 12.23 -0.38
CA ASP A 273 8.59 11.98 0.66
C ASP A 273 9.71 11.06 0.17
N ILE A 274 9.36 10.00 -0.58
CA ILE A 274 10.34 9.10 -1.22
C ILE A 274 11.22 9.89 -2.19
N LEU A 275 10.63 10.64 -3.12
CA LEU A 275 11.39 11.39 -4.13
C LEU A 275 12.28 12.48 -3.52
N ASN A 276 11.83 13.13 -2.45
CA ASN A 276 12.61 14.11 -1.70
C ASN A 276 13.82 13.46 -1.00
N ALA A 277 13.61 12.30 -0.37
CA ALA A 277 14.68 11.55 0.26
C ALA A 277 15.72 11.07 -0.77
N THR A 278 15.27 10.50 -1.89
CA THR A 278 16.18 10.00 -2.93
C THR A 278 16.94 11.11 -3.65
N SER A 279 16.28 12.25 -3.93
CA SER A 279 16.96 13.39 -4.55
C SER A 279 18.04 13.97 -3.63
N SER A 280 17.79 14.02 -2.31
CA SER A 280 18.78 14.45 -1.32
C SER A 280 20.01 13.52 -1.33
N VAL A 281 19.79 12.20 -1.32
CA VAL A 281 20.88 11.21 -1.37
C VAL A 281 21.70 11.32 -2.67
N ILE A 282 21.03 11.50 -3.81
CA ILE A 282 21.70 11.71 -5.11
C ILE A 282 22.54 12.99 -5.09
N ALA A 283 22.08 14.04 -4.40
CA ALA A 283 22.81 15.29 -4.21
C ALA A 283 23.98 15.19 -3.20
N GLY A 284 24.16 14.03 -2.55
CA GLY A 284 25.29 13.75 -1.66
C GLY A 284 24.97 13.83 -0.17
N ASP A 285 23.69 13.93 0.22
CA ASP A 285 23.25 13.82 1.61
C ASP A 285 23.48 12.37 2.11
N LYS A 286 24.38 12.23 3.09
CA LYS A 286 24.74 10.93 3.69
C LYS A 286 24.04 10.67 5.02
N ASP A 287 23.29 11.65 5.54
CA ASP A 287 22.63 11.58 6.84
C ASP A 287 21.21 10.98 6.73
N ARG A 288 20.81 10.56 5.53
CA ARG A 288 19.53 9.89 5.30
C ARG A 288 19.60 8.41 5.68
N PRO A 289 18.55 7.88 6.35
CA PRO A 289 18.38 6.46 6.53
C PRO A 289 18.50 5.68 5.21
N LYS A 290 19.12 4.50 5.30
CA LYS A 290 19.21 3.56 4.18
C LYS A 290 17.89 2.86 3.93
N LEU A 291 17.15 2.55 5.00
CA LEU A 291 15.91 1.79 4.95
C LEU A 291 14.77 2.56 5.64
N TYR A 292 13.66 2.73 4.94
CA TYR A 292 12.41 3.26 5.48
C TYR A 292 11.39 2.14 5.54
N LEU A 293 10.90 1.84 6.74
CA LEU A 293 9.87 0.84 6.98
C LEU A 293 8.55 1.51 7.37
N ILE A 294 7.48 1.16 6.66
CA ILE A 294 6.15 1.68 6.88
C ILE A 294 5.20 0.51 7.13
N SER A 295 4.78 0.33 8.38
CA SER A 295 3.75 -0.67 8.73
C SER A 295 2.37 -0.05 8.64
N ALA A 296 1.57 -0.54 7.70
CA ALA A 296 0.31 0.08 7.33
C ALA A 296 -0.72 -0.98 6.89
N HIS A 297 -1.57 -0.64 5.92
CA HIS A 297 -2.72 -1.43 5.50
C HIS A 297 -2.55 -1.96 4.08
N GLU A 298 -3.41 -2.89 3.70
CA GLU A 298 -3.58 -3.41 2.34
C GLU A 298 -3.63 -2.28 1.31
N ASN A 299 -4.37 -1.22 1.62
CA ASN A 299 -4.64 -0.14 0.69
C ASN A 299 -3.44 0.80 0.55
N ASN A 300 -2.55 0.86 1.55
CA ASN A 300 -1.27 1.57 1.41
C ASN A 300 -0.29 0.80 0.52
N VAL A 301 -0.28 -0.55 0.60
CA VAL A 301 0.51 -1.38 -0.31
C VAL A 301 0.00 -1.21 -1.74
N ALA A 302 -1.32 -1.33 -1.96
CA ALA A 302 -1.94 -1.14 -3.26
C ALA A 302 -1.73 0.29 -3.80
N GLY A 303 -1.94 1.31 -2.96
CA GLY A 303 -1.79 2.72 -3.31
C GLY A 303 -0.37 3.08 -3.72
N LEU A 304 0.66 2.63 -2.97
CA LEU A 304 2.05 2.83 -3.38
C LEU A 304 2.33 2.09 -4.69
N MET A 305 1.88 0.84 -4.85
CA MET A 305 2.03 0.11 -6.11
C MET A 305 1.40 0.86 -7.29
N ALA A 306 0.25 1.52 -7.08
CA ALA A 306 -0.44 2.28 -8.12
C ALA A 306 0.31 3.57 -8.45
N ALA A 307 0.79 4.28 -7.41
CA ALA A 307 1.59 5.50 -7.53
C ALA A 307 2.91 5.28 -8.30
N ILE A 308 3.54 4.12 -8.11
CA ILE A 308 4.79 3.73 -8.80
C ILE A 308 4.53 2.90 -10.07
N ARG A 309 3.26 2.79 -10.51
CA ARG A 309 2.85 2.21 -11.80
C ARG A 309 3.19 0.72 -11.98
N VAL A 310 3.06 -0.06 -10.90
CA VAL A 310 3.22 -1.53 -10.91
C VAL A 310 1.97 -2.28 -10.43
N PHE A 311 0.93 -1.57 -10.00
CA PHE A 311 -0.28 -2.18 -9.48
C PHE A 311 -1.06 -2.90 -10.57
N LYS A 312 -1.41 -4.14 -10.27
CA LYS A 312 -2.49 -4.87 -10.95
C LYS A 312 -3.58 -5.03 -9.91
N PRO A 313 -4.86 -4.77 -10.22
CA PRO A 313 -5.92 -4.86 -9.21
C PRO A 313 -5.91 -6.21 -8.51
N HIS A 314 -5.75 -6.19 -7.20
CA HIS A 314 -5.86 -7.33 -6.29
C HIS A 314 -5.83 -6.80 -4.85
N GLN A 315 -6.31 -7.60 -3.90
CA GLN A 315 -6.12 -7.32 -2.48
C GLN A 315 -4.75 -7.80 -2.00
N PRO A 316 -3.88 -6.92 -1.47
CA PRO A 316 -2.63 -7.35 -0.85
C PRO A 316 -2.90 -8.21 0.39
N ARG A 317 -2.27 -9.38 0.49
CA ARG A 317 -2.48 -10.33 1.61
C ARG A 317 -1.84 -9.82 2.91
N TYR A 318 -2.23 -10.38 4.05
CA TYR A 318 -1.59 -10.07 5.34
C TYR A 318 -0.06 -10.27 5.27
N GLY A 319 0.68 -9.24 5.68
CA GLY A 319 2.15 -9.17 5.56
C GLY A 319 2.69 -9.07 4.13
N ALA A 320 1.86 -8.82 3.12
CA ALA A 320 2.35 -8.45 1.79
C ALA A 320 3.17 -7.16 1.87
N THR A 321 4.26 -7.11 1.09
CA THR A 321 5.29 -6.06 1.19
C THR A 321 5.63 -5.54 -0.20
N ILE A 322 5.57 -4.21 -0.39
CA ILE A 322 6.08 -3.53 -1.59
C ILE A 322 7.32 -2.71 -1.21
N SER A 323 8.39 -2.85 -1.98
CA SER A 323 9.63 -2.10 -1.84
C SER A 323 9.87 -1.26 -3.09
N LEU A 324 10.17 0.03 -2.92
CA LEU A 324 10.75 0.88 -3.96
C LEU A 324 12.21 1.12 -3.61
N GLU A 325 13.11 0.63 -4.46
CA GLU A 325 14.55 0.63 -4.24
C GLU A 325 15.23 1.62 -5.17
N LEU A 326 15.90 2.62 -4.60
CA LEU A 326 16.84 3.46 -5.33
C LEU A 326 18.14 2.67 -5.52
N ARG A 327 18.56 2.51 -6.77
CA ARG A 327 19.77 1.78 -7.15
C ARG A 327 20.67 2.63 -8.02
N ARG A 328 21.97 2.33 -7.98
CA ARG A 328 23.00 2.96 -8.80
C ARG A 328 23.68 1.91 -9.67
N ARG A 329 23.86 2.20 -10.95
CA ARG A 329 24.65 1.37 -11.87
C ARG A 329 26.12 1.78 -11.75
N PRO A 330 27.04 0.95 -11.22
CA PRO A 330 28.42 1.37 -10.98
C PRO A 330 29.18 1.73 -12.26
N SER A 331 28.89 1.03 -13.36
CA SER A 331 29.56 1.22 -14.65
C SER A 331 29.28 2.58 -15.31
N THR A 332 28.13 3.20 -15.05
CA THR A 332 27.73 4.48 -15.65
C THR A 332 27.51 5.59 -14.61
N GLY A 333 27.39 5.24 -13.34
CA GLY A 333 26.97 6.13 -12.27
C GLY A 333 25.49 6.51 -12.29
N GLN A 334 24.70 5.95 -13.21
CA GLN A 334 23.28 6.26 -13.38
C GLN A 334 22.44 5.74 -12.20
N TYR A 335 21.51 6.57 -11.72
CA TYR A 335 20.51 6.19 -10.73
C TYR A 335 19.21 5.73 -11.38
N GLY A 336 18.48 4.87 -10.69
CA GLY A 336 17.18 4.40 -11.11
C GLY A 336 16.45 3.65 -10.00
N PHE A 337 15.19 3.32 -10.27
CA PHE A 337 14.31 2.64 -9.34
C PHE A 337 14.02 1.20 -9.76
N MET A 338 13.86 0.34 -8.76
CA MET A 338 13.30 -1.00 -8.89
C MET A 338 12.15 -1.18 -7.91
N ALA A 339 11.04 -1.77 -8.37
CA ALA A 339 9.91 -2.13 -7.51
C ALA A 339 9.94 -3.63 -7.22
N VAL A 340 9.85 -4.03 -5.95
CA VAL A 340 9.83 -5.43 -5.53
C VAL A 340 8.65 -5.74 -4.64
N TYR A 341 7.84 -6.70 -5.04
CA TYR A 341 6.62 -7.09 -4.35
C TYR A 341 6.72 -8.52 -3.81
N ALA A 342 6.58 -8.69 -2.50
CA ALA A 342 6.37 -9.98 -1.87
C ALA A 342 4.88 -10.11 -1.51
N GLY A 343 4.13 -10.89 -2.29
CA GLY A 343 2.68 -11.02 -2.14
C GLY A 343 2.23 -11.85 -0.92
N ASN A 344 3.15 -12.49 -0.20
CA ASN A 344 2.89 -13.23 1.04
C ASN A 344 3.94 -12.83 2.09
N ALA A 345 3.56 -12.82 3.37
CA ALA A 345 4.52 -12.65 4.46
C ALA A 345 5.61 -13.72 4.40
N GLY A 346 6.88 -13.31 4.38
CA GLY A 346 8.03 -14.21 4.25
C GLY A 346 8.22 -14.82 2.85
N GLY A 347 7.35 -14.51 1.89
CA GLY A 347 7.39 -15.06 0.53
C GLY A 347 8.54 -14.49 -0.31
N PRO A 348 8.83 -15.09 -1.48
CA PRO A 348 9.80 -14.50 -2.39
C PRO A 348 9.34 -13.12 -2.85
N GLY A 349 10.28 -12.20 -2.97
CA GLY A 349 10.05 -10.90 -3.59
C GLY A 349 10.20 -11.01 -5.10
N GLU A 350 9.21 -10.53 -5.83
CA GLU A 350 9.20 -10.47 -7.29
C GLU A 350 9.50 -9.05 -7.75
N ILE A 351 10.44 -8.90 -8.68
CA ILE A 351 10.74 -7.60 -9.29
C ILE A 351 9.66 -7.29 -10.32
N LEU A 352 8.96 -6.17 -10.15
CA LEU A 352 7.89 -5.74 -11.02
C LEU A 352 8.38 -4.68 -12.01
N PRO A 353 8.14 -4.83 -13.32
CA PRO A 353 8.48 -3.80 -14.28
C PRO A 353 7.57 -2.56 -14.10
N ILE A 354 8.18 -1.38 -13.98
CA ILE A 354 7.47 -0.12 -13.88
C ILE A 354 6.91 0.26 -15.26
N ALA A 355 5.58 0.44 -15.34
CA ALA A 355 4.91 0.73 -16.61
C ALA A 355 5.36 2.08 -17.17
N GLY A 356 5.90 2.06 -18.40
CA GLY A 356 6.49 3.24 -19.06
C GLY A 356 8.02 3.18 -19.16
N CYS A 357 8.69 2.28 -18.45
CA CYS A 357 10.15 2.14 -18.47
C CYS A 357 10.65 1.09 -19.49
N GLY A 358 9.96 0.95 -20.63
CA GLY A 358 10.38 0.05 -21.72
C GLY A 358 10.41 -1.46 -21.39
N GLY A 359 9.72 -1.88 -20.32
CA GLY A 359 9.72 -3.28 -19.86
C GLY A 359 11.01 -3.70 -19.14
N GLN A 360 11.89 -2.75 -18.82
CA GLN A 360 13.07 -2.97 -17.98
C GLN A 360 12.66 -2.98 -16.50
N THR A 361 13.48 -3.61 -15.66
CA THR A 361 13.25 -3.62 -14.21
C THR A 361 13.91 -2.45 -13.51
N PHE A 362 15.06 -2.02 -14.01
CA PHE A 362 15.71 -0.78 -13.62
C PHE A 362 15.10 0.37 -14.43
N CYS A 363 14.28 1.19 -13.78
CA CYS A 363 13.74 2.41 -14.40
C CYS A 363 14.66 3.60 -14.13
N ASP A 364 15.15 4.26 -15.17
CA ASP A 364 15.95 5.49 -15.05
C ASP A 364 15.25 6.54 -14.15
N TYR A 365 16.03 7.20 -13.28
CA TYR A 365 15.50 8.11 -12.27
C TYR A 365 14.65 9.25 -12.84
N ASN A 366 15.13 9.92 -13.90
CA ASN A 366 14.42 11.04 -14.51
C ASN A 366 13.15 10.56 -15.23
N THR A 367 13.25 9.41 -15.90
CA THR A 367 12.11 8.75 -16.53
C THR A 367 11.02 8.42 -15.49
N PHE A 368 11.41 7.85 -14.35
CA PHE A 368 10.49 7.54 -13.25
C PHE A 368 9.78 8.80 -12.74
N ILE A 369 10.54 9.88 -12.44
CA ILE A 369 9.96 11.17 -12.00
C ILE A 369 8.93 11.68 -13.01
N GLN A 370 9.25 11.64 -14.30
CA GLN A 370 8.32 12.08 -15.35
C GLN A 370 7.04 11.23 -15.38
N LEU A 371 7.15 9.91 -15.24
CA LEU A 371 6.02 8.99 -15.28
C LEU A 371 5.10 9.11 -14.06
N THR A 372 5.63 9.50 -12.91
CA THR A 372 4.88 9.59 -11.64
C THR A 372 4.56 11.03 -11.22
N ARG A 373 4.84 12.03 -12.07
CA ARG A 373 4.67 13.46 -11.75
C ARG A 373 3.23 13.84 -11.36
N ASP A 374 2.23 13.16 -11.92
CA ASP A 374 0.83 13.46 -11.63
C ASP A 374 0.34 12.74 -10.36
N ASN A 375 1.17 11.84 -9.80
CA ASN A 375 0.85 11.06 -8.60
C ASN A 375 1.42 11.68 -7.32
N VAL A 376 2.21 12.76 -7.37
CA VAL A 376 2.84 13.36 -6.18
C VAL A 376 1.96 14.45 -5.55
N LEU A 377 2.02 14.58 -4.23
CA LEU A 377 1.24 15.57 -3.49
C LEU A 377 2.05 16.15 -2.33
N PRO A 378 2.27 17.48 -2.26
CA PRO A 378 2.83 18.10 -1.07
C PRO A 378 1.92 17.89 0.14
N ARG A 379 2.49 17.47 1.29
CA ARG A 379 1.73 17.24 2.53
C ARG A 379 0.86 18.45 2.93
N SER A 380 1.36 19.67 2.72
CA SER A 380 0.64 20.92 3.01
C SER A 380 -0.64 21.12 2.20
N GLU A 381 -0.75 20.47 1.05
CA GLU A 381 -1.91 20.59 0.16
C GLU A 381 -2.99 19.52 0.44
N LEU A 382 -2.65 18.42 1.10
CA LEU A 382 -3.55 17.28 1.31
C LEU A 382 -4.86 17.70 1.98
N LYS A 383 -4.78 18.40 3.12
CA LYS A 383 -5.98 18.83 3.84
C LYS A 383 -6.83 19.77 2.98
N THR A 384 -6.20 20.75 2.31
CA THR A 384 -6.89 21.70 1.44
C THR A 384 -7.64 21.02 0.30
N LEU A 385 -7.00 20.06 -0.40
CA LEU A 385 -7.65 19.32 -1.49
C LEU A 385 -8.78 18.42 -1.00
N CYS A 386 -8.72 17.93 0.23
CA CYS A 386 -9.77 17.09 0.79
C CYS A 386 -11.01 17.89 1.22
N TYR A 387 -10.83 19.14 1.66
CA TYR A 387 -11.94 20.01 2.07
C TYR A 387 -12.49 20.91 0.95
N SER A 388 -11.79 21.03 -0.19
CA SER A 388 -12.28 21.68 -1.40
C SER A 388 -13.25 20.78 -2.16
#